data_AF-A0A1R3XDZ7-F1
#
_entry.id   AF-A0A1R3XDZ7-F1
#
_cell.length_a   1.000
_cell.length_b   1.000
_cell.length_c   1.000
_cell.angle_alpha   90.00
_cell.angle_beta   90.00
_cell.angle_gamma   90.00
#
_symmetry.space_group_name_H-M   'P 1'
#
loop_
_entity.id
_entity.type
_entity.pdbx_description
1 polymer ?
#
loop_
_entity_poly.entity_id
_entity_poly.type
_entity_poly.pdbx_seq_one_letter_code
_entity_poly.pdbx_strand_id
1 'polypeptide(L)'
;MTVDPNPSTPAADPGSLSCGDGGSQSVSGSEQTVRVTGTCAELTVSGSALTVDASTATVGTLRISGDRARVVAGGIEVLVVQGNDGAVESAAGIGSVDLSGDRTTVQAAGAIAAATVRGQDNAVRAVGGIGSMTVEGRGNQVG
;
A
#
# COMPACT_ATOMS: atom_id res chain seq x y z
N MET A 1 17.40 -36.59 -31.80
CA MET A 1 18.56 -35.75 -31.43
C MET A 1 18.26 -34.40 -32.04
N THR A 2 17.85 -33.35 -31.34
CA THR A 2 18.16 -32.88 -29.98
C THR A 2 16.98 -32.02 -29.48
N VAL A 3 16.75 -32.05 -28.18
CA VAL A 3 16.00 -31.04 -27.43
C VAL A 3 16.85 -29.77 -27.31
N ASP A 4 16.23 -28.59 -27.43
CA ASP A 4 16.69 -27.40 -26.72
C ASP A 4 15.44 -26.61 -26.25
N PRO A 5 15.33 -26.27 -24.95
CA PRO A 5 14.17 -25.63 -24.37
C PRO A 5 14.31 -24.12 -24.43
N ASN A 6 13.43 -23.42 -25.14
CA ASN A 6 13.33 -21.97 -24.93
C ASN A 6 12.65 -21.75 -23.57
N PRO A 7 13.27 -21.08 -22.59
CA PRO A 7 12.64 -20.80 -21.32
C PRO A 7 11.39 -19.98 -21.59
N SER A 8 10.24 -20.56 -21.27
CA SER A 8 8.99 -19.82 -21.15
C SER A 8 9.20 -18.84 -20.02
N THR A 9 9.68 -17.64 -20.34
CA THR A 9 9.52 -16.48 -19.46
C THR A 9 8.02 -16.43 -19.22
N PRO A 10 7.50 -16.65 -18.00
CA PRO A 10 6.07 -16.54 -17.77
C PRO A 10 5.69 -15.14 -18.23
N ALA A 11 4.77 -15.04 -19.19
CA ALA A 11 4.15 -13.78 -19.52
C ALA A 11 3.67 -13.21 -18.18
N ALA A 12 4.26 -12.10 -17.73
CA ALA A 12 3.79 -11.41 -16.55
C ALA A 12 2.30 -11.18 -16.80
N ASP A 13 1.43 -11.79 -15.99
CA ASP A 13 0.01 -11.50 -16.06
C ASP A 13 -0.11 -9.97 -16.01
N PRO A 14 -0.90 -9.33 -16.89
CA PRO A 14 -1.01 -7.87 -16.93
C PRO A 14 -1.57 -7.26 -15.63
N GLY A 15 -1.87 -8.10 -14.62
CA GLY A 15 -2.23 -7.73 -13.27
C GLY A 15 -1.41 -8.46 -12.19
N SER A 16 -0.22 -9.01 -12.46
CA SER A 16 0.67 -9.55 -11.42
C SER A 16 2.09 -8.98 -11.54
N LEU A 17 2.55 -8.30 -10.49
CA LEU A 17 3.90 -7.77 -10.35
C LEU A 17 4.63 -8.55 -9.27
N SER A 18 5.91 -8.85 -9.49
CA SER A 18 6.77 -9.41 -8.46
C SER A 18 7.90 -8.44 -8.17
N CYS A 19 8.10 -8.16 -6.88
CA CYS A 19 9.23 -7.37 -6.43
C CYS A 19 10.49 -8.22 -6.21
N GLY A 20 10.41 -9.55 -6.31
CA GLY A 20 11.53 -10.42 -5.95
C GLY A 20 11.98 -10.19 -4.50
N ASP A 21 13.29 -9.98 -4.30
CA ASP A 21 13.92 -9.81 -2.99
C ASP A 21 14.34 -8.34 -2.74
N GLY A 22 13.44 -7.38 -2.95
CA GLY A 22 13.68 -5.96 -2.68
C GLY A 22 13.62 -5.04 -3.91
N GLY A 23 12.96 -5.47 -4.99
CA GLY A 23 12.74 -4.63 -6.16
C GLY A 23 11.79 -3.46 -5.90
N SER A 24 11.77 -2.51 -6.83
CA SER A 24 10.80 -1.42 -6.85
C SER A 24 9.76 -1.66 -7.94
N GLN A 25 8.49 -1.45 -7.64
CA GLN A 25 7.39 -1.60 -8.60
C GLN A 25 6.50 -0.36 -8.61
N SER A 26 5.88 -0.11 -9.75
CA SER A 26 4.92 1.00 -9.91
C SER A 26 3.66 0.51 -10.59
N VAL A 27 2.53 0.77 -9.97
CA VAL A 27 1.20 0.52 -10.49
C VAL A 27 0.60 1.86 -10.86
N SER A 28 0.19 2.02 -12.12
CA SER A 28 -0.52 3.20 -12.55
C SER A 28 -1.63 2.88 -13.53
N GLY A 29 -2.62 3.76 -13.61
CA GLY A 29 -3.78 3.59 -14.47
C GLY A 29 -5.07 3.99 -13.78
N SER A 30 -6.18 3.39 -14.19
CA SER A 30 -7.48 3.59 -13.55
C SER A 30 -8.34 2.35 -13.64
N GLU A 31 -9.18 2.12 -12.63
CA GLU A 31 -10.17 1.04 -12.62
C GLU A 31 -9.58 -0.36 -12.93
N GLN A 32 -8.46 -0.68 -12.28
CA GLN A 32 -7.78 -1.96 -12.46
C GLN A 32 -7.35 -2.56 -11.12
N THR A 33 -7.19 -3.87 -11.14
CA THR A 33 -6.67 -4.64 -10.01
C THR A 33 -5.30 -5.20 -10.36
N VAL A 34 -4.33 -5.03 -9.46
CA VAL A 34 -2.97 -5.54 -9.61
C VAL A 34 -2.57 -6.31 -8.37
N ARG A 35 -2.06 -7.51 -8.54
CA ARG A 35 -1.48 -8.34 -7.50
C ARG A 35 0.03 -8.08 -7.42
N VAL A 36 0.56 -7.94 -6.22
CA VAL A 36 1.99 -7.77 -5.98
C VAL A 36 2.47 -8.85 -5.03
N THR A 37 3.60 -9.50 -5.35
CA THR A 37 4.18 -10.56 -4.52
C THR A 37 5.67 -10.33 -4.26
N GLY A 38 6.19 -10.99 -3.22
CA GLY A 38 7.59 -10.91 -2.82
C GLY A 38 7.89 -9.76 -1.86
N THR A 39 9.13 -9.30 -1.83
CA THR A 39 9.57 -8.19 -0.98
C THR A 39 9.82 -6.97 -1.85
N CYS A 40 9.05 -5.90 -1.65
CA CYS A 40 9.23 -4.64 -2.36
C CYS A 40 10.02 -3.68 -1.49
N ALA A 41 11.15 -3.15 -1.98
CA ALA A 41 11.77 -2.01 -1.32
C ALA A 41 10.86 -0.77 -1.43
N GLU A 42 10.24 -0.60 -2.61
CA GLU A 42 9.32 0.49 -2.89
C GLU A 42 8.17 0.03 -3.81
N LEU A 43 6.95 0.42 -3.47
CA LEU A 43 5.77 0.22 -4.30
C LEU A 43 5.06 1.56 -4.45
N THR A 44 4.99 2.06 -5.69
CA THR A 44 4.25 3.28 -6.01
C THR A 44 2.93 2.94 -6.67
N VAL A 45 1.82 3.48 -6.17
CA VAL A 45 0.47 3.33 -6.74
C VAL A 45 -0.02 4.71 -7.12
N SER A 46 -0.26 4.95 -8.41
CA SER A 46 -0.66 6.27 -8.91
C SER A 46 -1.81 6.17 -9.89
N GLY A 47 -2.97 6.74 -9.54
CA GLY A 47 -4.14 6.66 -10.43
C GLY A 47 -5.46 6.82 -9.71
N SER A 48 -6.53 6.29 -10.32
CA SER A 48 -7.88 6.39 -9.75
C SER A 48 -8.60 5.05 -9.72
N ALA A 49 -9.33 4.75 -8.64
CA ALA A 49 -10.04 3.47 -8.46
C ALA A 49 -9.16 2.23 -8.67
N LEU A 50 -7.90 2.31 -8.24
CA LEU A 50 -6.95 1.20 -8.32
C LEU A 50 -7.13 0.27 -7.13
N THR A 51 -7.03 -1.04 -7.35
CA THR A 51 -6.94 -2.03 -6.28
C THR A 51 -5.62 -2.77 -6.36
N VAL A 52 -4.82 -2.74 -5.31
CA VAL A 52 -3.53 -3.43 -5.24
C VAL A 52 -3.57 -4.48 -4.13
N ASP A 53 -3.42 -5.75 -4.53
CA ASP A 53 -3.36 -6.89 -3.62
C ASP A 53 -1.90 -7.32 -3.44
N ALA A 54 -1.25 -6.76 -2.42
CA ALA A 54 0.08 -7.09 -1.94
C ALA A 54 0.02 -7.87 -0.62
N SER A 55 -1.08 -8.58 -0.33
CA SER A 55 -1.34 -9.24 0.96
C SER A 55 -0.29 -10.27 1.37
N THR A 56 0.40 -10.88 0.40
CA THR A 56 1.52 -11.81 0.62
C THR A 56 2.89 -11.17 0.45
N ALA A 57 2.94 -9.85 0.24
CA ALA A 57 4.15 -9.08 0.03
C ALA A 57 4.46 -8.15 1.22
N THR A 58 5.73 -7.99 1.51
CA THR A 58 6.24 -6.99 2.45
C THR A 58 6.78 -5.80 1.67
N VAL A 59 6.34 -4.60 2.03
CA VAL A 59 6.69 -3.36 1.34
C VAL A 59 7.48 -2.47 2.29
N GLY A 60 8.70 -2.11 1.92
CA GLY A 60 9.48 -1.11 2.63
C GLY A 60 8.76 0.24 2.59
N THR A 61 8.64 0.83 1.40
CA THR A 61 7.93 2.10 1.20
C THR A 61 6.74 1.93 0.27
N LEU A 62 5.52 2.16 0.76
CA LEU A 62 4.31 2.22 -0.06
C LEU A 62 3.92 3.67 -0.28
N ARG A 63 3.95 4.14 -1.53
CA ARG A 63 3.51 5.48 -1.91
C ARG A 63 2.22 5.36 -2.71
N ILE A 64 1.16 6.01 -2.25
CA ILE A 64 -0.12 6.05 -2.95
C ILE A 64 -0.41 7.50 -3.32
N SER A 65 -0.73 7.73 -4.59
CA SER A 65 -1.13 9.03 -5.11
C SER A 65 -2.39 8.90 -5.97
N GLY A 66 -3.43 9.66 -5.65
CA GLY A 66 -4.65 9.72 -6.45
C GLY A 66 -5.94 9.45 -5.68
N ASP A 67 -6.95 8.88 -6.33
CA ASP A 67 -8.32 8.86 -5.82
C ASP A 67 -8.88 7.44 -5.72
N ARG A 68 -9.56 7.10 -4.63
CA ARG A 68 -10.17 5.77 -4.42
C ARG A 68 -9.21 4.59 -4.60
N ALA A 69 -7.93 4.79 -4.29
CA ALA A 69 -6.93 3.73 -4.32
C ALA A 69 -7.10 2.81 -3.11
N ARG A 70 -7.15 1.51 -3.35
CA ARG A 70 -7.25 0.47 -2.33
C ARG A 70 -6.00 -0.39 -2.36
N VAL A 71 -5.31 -0.54 -1.24
CA VAL A 71 -4.11 -1.38 -1.15
C VAL A 71 -4.17 -2.29 0.06
N VAL A 72 -3.92 -3.57 -0.14
CA VAL A 72 -3.76 -4.55 0.93
C VAL A 72 -2.32 -5.02 0.90
N ALA A 73 -1.59 -4.98 2.02
CA ALA A 73 -0.19 -5.40 2.11
C ALA A 73 0.04 -6.36 3.27
N GLY A 74 0.99 -7.28 3.12
CA GLY A 74 1.41 -8.18 4.21
C GLY A 74 2.07 -7.43 5.37
N GLY A 75 2.91 -6.44 5.06
CA GLY A 75 3.55 -5.54 6.02
C GLY A 75 4.07 -4.29 5.33
N ILE A 76 4.11 -3.16 6.04
CA ILE A 76 4.53 -1.87 5.49
C ILE A 76 5.47 -1.18 6.49
N GLU A 77 6.69 -0.81 6.10
CA GLU A 77 7.56 -0.03 7.00
C GLU A 77 7.22 1.46 6.95
N VAL A 78 7.00 2.00 5.76
CA VAL A 78 6.67 3.41 5.52
C VAL A 78 5.47 3.49 4.57
N LEU A 79 4.38 4.08 5.03
CA LEU A 79 3.19 4.35 4.25
C LEU A 79 3.07 5.85 4.00
N VAL A 80 3.03 6.24 2.73
CA VAL A 80 2.74 7.62 2.30
C VAL A 80 1.50 7.60 1.43
N VAL A 81 0.45 8.29 1.83
CA VAL A 81 -0.80 8.40 1.07
C VAL A 81 -1.09 9.87 0.77
N GLN A 82 -1.19 10.18 -0.52
CA GLN A 82 -1.55 11.50 -1.03
C GLN A 82 -2.77 11.35 -1.92
N GLY A 83 -3.96 11.45 -1.34
CA GLY A 83 -5.15 11.06 -2.07
C GLY A 83 -6.42 11.08 -1.27
N ASN A 84 -7.55 10.93 -1.97
CA ASN A 84 -8.87 10.98 -1.36
C ASN A 84 -9.59 9.65 -1.50
N ASP A 85 -10.50 9.38 -0.56
CA ASP A 85 -11.40 8.22 -0.59
C ASP A 85 -10.68 6.86 -0.71
N GLY A 86 -9.41 6.82 -0.28
CA GLY A 86 -8.57 5.64 -0.36
C GLY A 86 -8.76 4.67 0.82
N ALA A 87 -8.23 3.46 0.67
CA ALA A 87 -8.14 2.48 1.75
C ALA A 87 -6.79 1.75 1.72
N VAL A 88 -6.14 1.64 2.87
CA VAL A 88 -4.91 0.85 3.02
C VAL A 88 -5.07 -0.12 4.18
N GLU A 89 -4.78 -1.39 3.95
CA GLU A 89 -4.84 -2.43 4.96
C GLU A 89 -3.49 -3.14 5.04
N SER A 90 -2.95 -3.29 6.25
CA SER A 90 -1.75 -4.07 6.51
C SER A 90 -2.09 -5.25 7.41
N ALA A 91 -1.69 -6.46 6.99
CA ALA A 91 -1.83 -7.68 7.78
C ALA A 91 -0.83 -7.73 8.96
N ALA A 92 0.20 -6.88 8.96
CA ALA A 92 1.13 -6.69 10.05
C ALA A 92 1.01 -5.28 10.64
N GLY A 93 2.05 -4.81 11.33
CA GLY A 93 2.17 -3.42 11.77
C GLY A 93 2.59 -2.49 10.64
N ILE A 94 2.49 -1.19 10.90
CA ILE A 94 3.05 -0.16 10.03
C ILE A 94 4.10 0.65 10.79
N GLY A 95 5.32 0.77 10.28
CA GLY A 95 6.36 1.54 10.95
C GLY A 95 5.98 3.02 11.05
N SER A 96 5.64 3.65 9.92
CA SER A 96 5.19 5.04 9.88
C SER A 96 4.10 5.27 8.84
N VAL A 97 3.14 6.14 9.17
CA VAL A 97 2.07 6.58 8.27
C VAL A 97 2.18 8.10 8.08
N ASP A 98 2.25 8.54 6.83
CA ASP A 98 2.07 9.93 6.41
C ASP A 98 0.87 10.00 5.46
N LEU A 99 -0.27 10.40 6.02
CA LEU A 99 -1.54 10.50 5.31
C LEU A 99 -1.85 11.98 5.04
N SER A 100 -2.06 12.31 3.77
CA SER A 100 -2.49 13.64 3.32
C SER A 100 -3.63 13.52 2.32
N GLY A 101 -4.84 13.88 2.74
CA GLY A 101 -6.03 13.91 1.88
C GLY A 101 -7.31 13.78 2.69
N ASP A 102 -8.41 13.39 2.03
CA ASP A 102 -9.73 13.36 2.66
C ASP A 102 -10.38 11.97 2.59
N ARG A 103 -11.13 11.59 3.63
CA ARG A 103 -11.92 10.34 3.71
C ARG A 103 -11.11 9.07 3.43
N THR A 104 -9.82 9.08 3.72
CA THR A 104 -8.96 7.92 3.54
C THR A 104 -8.90 7.09 4.82
N THR A 105 -8.96 5.76 4.66
CA THR A 105 -8.86 4.81 5.77
C THR A 105 -7.54 4.05 5.73
N VAL A 106 -6.85 3.93 6.85
CA VAL A 106 -5.65 3.10 7.05
C VAL A 106 -5.91 2.15 8.21
N GLN A 107 -5.72 0.85 8.00
CA GLN A 107 -5.87 -0.17 9.02
C GLN A 107 -4.61 -1.03 9.11
N ALA A 108 -4.12 -1.26 10.33
CA ALA A 108 -3.04 -2.19 10.62
C ALA A 108 -3.53 -3.24 11.61
N ALA A 109 -3.27 -4.52 11.31
CA ALA A 109 -3.52 -5.62 12.24
C ALA A 109 -2.46 -5.68 13.35
N GLY A 110 -1.29 -5.04 13.16
CA GLY A 110 -0.28 -4.81 14.19
C GLY A 110 -0.39 -3.41 14.83
N ALA A 111 0.72 -2.95 15.41
CA ALA A 111 0.87 -1.58 15.89
C ALA A 111 1.28 -0.63 14.76
N ILE A 112 0.93 0.64 14.89
CA ILE A 112 1.50 1.72 14.05
C ILE A 112 2.47 2.52 14.92
N ALA A 113 3.76 2.58 14.57
CA ALA A 113 4.73 3.23 15.46
C ALA A 113 4.59 4.77 15.46
N ALA A 114 4.33 5.36 14.29
CA ALA A 114 4.07 6.78 14.13
C ALA A 114 3.01 7.05 13.05
N ALA A 115 2.11 8.00 13.30
CA ALA A 115 1.10 8.41 12.33
C ALA A 115 1.00 9.94 12.23
N THR A 116 1.11 10.46 11.02
CA THR A 116 0.80 11.85 10.69
C THR A 116 -0.39 11.86 9.76
N VAL A 117 -1.47 12.51 10.16
CA VAL A 117 -2.76 12.51 9.47
C VAL A 117 -3.15 13.94 9.18
N ARG A 118 -3.23 14.32 7.91
CA ARG A 118 -3.58 15.66 7.44
C ARG A 118 -4.79 15.60 6.51
N GLY A 119 -5.74 16.49 6.74
CA GLY A 119 -6.95 16.65 5.92
C GLY A 119 -8.23 16.39 6.70
N GLN A 120 -9.27 15.88 6.04
CA GLN A 120 -10.60 15.75 6.63
C GLN A 120 -11.14 14.32 6.63
N ASP A 121 -11.81 13.96 7.73
CA ASP A 121 -12.58 12.72 7.87
C ASP A 121 -11.80 11.44 7.57
N ASN A 122 -10.49 11.45 7.83
CA ASN A 122 -9.65 10.28 7.68
C ASN A 122 -9.79 9.33 8.88
N ALA A 123 -9.56 8.04 8.67
CA ALA A 123 -9.58 7.05 9.73
C ALA A 123 -8.27 6.27 9.74
N VAL A 124 -7.52 6.29 10.84
CA VAL A 124 -6.31 5.47 11.02
C VAL A 124 -6.53 4.57 12.23
N ARG A 125 -6.44 3.25 12.02
CA ARG A 125 -6.68 2.26 13.06
C ARG A 125 -5.56 1.24 13.17
N ALA A 126 -5.18 0.90 14.40
CA ALA A 126 -4.16 -0.12 14.67
C ALA A 126 -4.58 -1.01 15.83
N VAL A 127 -4.65 -2.33 15.60
CA VAL A 127 -5.00 -3.28 16.67
C VAL A 127 -3.96 -3.29 17.79
N GLY A 128 -2.67 -3.14 17.44
CA GLY A 128 -1.57 -3.04 18.39
C GLY A 128 -1.41 -1.65 19.03
N GLY A 129 -2.31 -0.71 18.72
CA GLY A 129 -2.23 0.69 19.13
C GLY A 129 -1.36 1.53 18.20
N ILE A 130 -1.49 2.85 18.36
CA ILE A 130 -0.74 3.86 17.60
C ILE A 130 0.19 4.57 18.58
N GLY A 131 1.49 4.63 18.25
CA GLY A 131 2.51 5.27 19.06
C GLY A 131 2.42 6.79 19.02
N SER A 132 3.35 7.45 18.32
CA SER A 132 3.27 8.90 18.15
C SER A 132 2.21 9.26 17.11
N MET A 133 1.39 10.28 17.38
CA MET A 133 0.38 10.73 16.44
C MET A 133 0.35 12.24 16.31
N THR A 134 0.26 12.72 15.08
CA THR A 134 0.00 14.13 14.73
C THR A 134 -1.25 14.14 13.84
N VAL A 135 -2.29 14.84 14.28
CA VAL A 135 -3.56 14.91 13.57
C VAL A 135 -3.89 16.36 13.27
N GLU A 136 -3.94 16.70 11.99
CA GLU A 136 -4.17 18.04 11.47
C GLU A 136 -5.42 18.05 10.59
N GLY A 137 -6.31 19.02 10.80
CA GLY A 137 -7.57 19.12 10.09
C GLY A 137 -8.77 18.78 10.97
N ARG A 138 -9.84 18.19 10.40
CA ARG A 138 -11.13 17.99 11.09
C ARG A 138 -11.71 16.61 10.82
N GLY A 139 -12.44 16.06 11.79
CA GLY A 139 -13.15 14.78 11.61
C GLY A 139 -12.27 13.53 11.53
N ASN A 140 -10.94 13.70 11.62
CA ASN A 140 -10.01 12.58 11.62
C ASN A 140 -10.18 11.70 12.88
N GLN A 141 -10.21 10.39 12.69
CA GLN A 141 -10.33 9.38 13.75
C GLN A 141 -9.04 8.56 13.77
N VAL A 142 -8.30 8.59 14.88
CA VAL A 142 -7.04 7.86 15.05
C VAL A 142 -7.11 7.05 16.34
N GLY A 143 -6.98 5.73 16.27
CA GLY A 143 -7.15 4.83 17.43
C GLY A 143 -6.65 3.40 17.29
#